data_AF-A0AAN5BSW7-F1
#
_entry.id   AF-A0AAN5BSW7-F1
#
_cell.length_a   1.000
_cell.length_b   1.000
_cell.length_c   1.000
_cell.angle_alpha   90.00
_cell.angle_beta   90.00
_cell.angle_gamma   90.00
#
_symmetry.space_group_name_H-M   'P 1'
#
loop_
_entity.id
_entity.type
_entity.pdbx_description
1 polymer ?
#
loop_
_entity_poly.entity_id
_entity_poly.type
_entity_poly.pdbx_seq_one_letter_code
_entity_poly.pdbx_strand_id
1 'polypeptide(L)'
;MFELADNSVFTKFEEDELQNPSPRKELDGRSIYLSRELEMIPGKLGAPVLCDFGSAMLGDVEHLEDVQPDIYRAPEVILEVPWWYSIDIWNVGCMVS
;
A
#
# COMPACT_ATOMS: atom_id res chain seq x y z
N MET A 1 -4.04 2.94 1.90
CA MET A 1 -4.47 2.10 3.04
C MET A 1 -5.59 2.83 3.77
N PHE A 2 -6.31 2.18 4.68
CA PHE A 2 -7.30 2.86 5.52
C PHE A 2 -6.93 2.69 6.99
N GLU A 3 -7.27 3.67 7.81
CA GLU A 3 -7.21 3.52 9.25
C GLU A 3 -8.18 2.40 9.69
N LEU A 4 -7.79 1.66 10.71
CA LEU A 4 -8.71 0.81 11.45
C LEU A 4 -9.17 1.61 12.65
N ALA A 5 -10.48 1.92 12.70
CA ALA A 5 -11.05 2.71 13.78
C ALA A 5 -11.06 1.95 15.12
N ASP A 6 -10.81 0.64 15.10
CA ASP A 6 -10.86 -0.25 16.25
C ASP A 6 -9.64 -1.18 16.27
N ASN A 7 -8.74 -0.94 17.23
CA ASN A 7 -7.52 -1.72 17.41
C ASN A 7 -7.77 -3.13 17.95
N SER A 8 -8.98 -3.45 18.44
CA SER A 8 -9.30 -4.79 18.92
C SER A 8 -9.20 -5.84 17.81
N VAL A 9 -9.30 -5.44 16.54
CA VAL A 9 -9.11 -6.30 15.38
C VAL A 9 -7.69 -6.89 15.36
N PHE A 10 -6.67 -6.10 15.72
CA PHE A 10 -5.29 -6.58 15.79
C PHE A 10 -5.07 -7.52 16.97
N THR A 11 -5.62 -7.19 18.15
CA THR A 11 -5.53 -8.06 19.33
C THR A 11 -6.16 -9.43 19.06
N LYS A 12 -7.35 -9.44 18.44
CA LYS A 12 -8.00 -10.70 18.05
C LYS A 12 -7.18 -11.47 17.01
N PHE A 13 -6.63 -10.79 16.01
CA PHE A 13 -5.77 -11.43 15.00
C PHE A 13 -4.54 -12.09 15.61
N GLU A 14 -3.88 -11.43 16.56
CA GLU A 14 -2.74 -11.99 17.31
C GLU A 14 -3.16 -13.19 18.16
N GLU A 15 -4.26 -13.07 18.91
CA GLU A 15 -4.81 -14.16 19.72
C GLU A 15 -5.17 -15.37 18.86
N ASP A 16 -5.80 -15.17 17.71
CA ASP A 16 -6.19 -16.24 16.80
C ASP A 16 -4.97 -16.95 16.17
N GLU A 17 -3.86 -16.22 15.92
CA GLU A 17 -2.60 -16.81 15.47
C GLU A 17 -1.88 -17.59 16.59
N LEU A 18 -1.99 -17.14 17.84
CA LEU A 18 -1.46 -17.85 19.00
C LEU A 18 -2.24 -19.14 19.30
N GLN A 19 -3.57 -19.09 19.23
CA GLN A 19 -4.45 -20.23 19.56
C GLN A 19 -4.53 -21.26 18.43
N ASN A 20 -4.57 -20.81 17.18
CA ASN A 20 -4.68 -21.69 16.02
C ASN A 20 -3.72 -21.24 14.92
N PRO A 21 -2.44 -21.59 14.99
CA PRO A 21 -1.46 -21.03 14.07
C PRO A 21 -1.70 -21.28 12.59
N SER A 22 -1.32 -20.29 11.77
CA SER A 22 -1.41 -20.42 10.32
C SER A 22 -0.53 -21.56 9.80
N PRO A 23 -0.94 -22.27 8.74
CA PRO A 23 -0.08 -23.22 8.06
C PRO A 23 1.25 -22.57 7.73
N ARG A 24 2.34 -23.19 8.16
CA ARG A 24 3.69 -22.63 8.00
C ARG A 24 4.69 -23.70 7.61
N LYS A 25 5.72 -23.30 6.89
CA LYS A 25 6.87 -24.14 6.55
C LYS A 25 8.15 -23.48 7.01
N GLU A 26 9.03 -24.26 7.62
CA GLU A 26 10.41 -23.84 7.89
C GLU A 26 11.32 -24.29 6.75
N LEU A 27 12.09 -23.36 6.22
CA LEU A 27 13.04 -23.59 5.13
C LEU A 27 14.24 -22.69 5.39
N ASP A 28 15.46 -23.24 5.43
CA ASP A 28 16.71 -22.46 5.55
C ASP A 28 16.72 -21.46 6.72
N GLY A 29 16.18 -21.85 7.88
CA GLY A 29 16.14 -21.01 9.08
C GLY A 29 15.11 -19.87 9.05
N ARG A 30 14.23 -19.81 8.05
CA ARG A 30 13.09 -18.90 8.00
C ARG A 30 11.77 -19.68 8.04
N SER A 31 10.77 -19.09 8.69
CA SER A 31 9.39 -19.59 8.69
C SER A 31 8.59 -18.81 7.65
N ILE A 32 7.96 -19.53 6.73
CA ILE A 32 7.05 -18.98 5.71
C ILE A 32 5.64 -19.32 6.16
N TYR A 33 4.80 -18.30 6.36
CA TYR A 33 3.43 -18.43 6.81
C TYR A 33 2.47 -18.28 5.64
N LEU A 34 1.42 -19.10 5.60
CA LEU A 34 0.26 -18.80 4.77
C LEU A 34 -0.43 -17.55 5.35
N SER A 35 -0.80 -16.61 4.47
CA SER A 35 -1.50 -15.39 4.89
C SER A 35 -2.80 -15.72 5.63
N ARG A 36 -3.02 -15.05 6.76
CA ARG A 36 -4.30 -15.03 7.47
C ARG A 36 -5.03 -13.75 7.10
N GLU A 37 -6.34 -13.86 6.86
CA GLU A 37 -7.18 -12.69 6.64
C GLU A 37 -7.35 -11.90 7.94
N LEU A 38 -7.14 -10.57 7.85
CA LEU A 38 -7.54 -9.67 8.91
C LEU A 38 -9.05 -9.48 8.82
N GLU A 39 -9.78 -9.76 9.90
CA GLU A 39 -11.23 -9.58 9.91
C GLU A 39 -11.60 -8.09 9.71
N MET A 40 -11.94 -7.74 8.48
CA MET A 40 -12.43 -6.41 8.16
C MET A 40 -13.88 -6.29 8.57
N ILE A 41 -14.16 -5.45 9.58
CA ILE A 41 -15.53 -5.20 10.02
C ILE A 41 -16.14 -4.08 9.14
N PRO A 42 -17.18 -4.36 8.34
CA PRO A 42 -17.84 -3.34 7.53
C PRO A 42 -18.34 -2.19 8.41
N GLY A 43 -18.03 -0.95 8.03
CA GLY A 43 -18.39 0.24 8.80
C GLY A 43 -17.40 0.66 9.89
N LYS A 44 -16.30 -0.07 10.10
CA LYS A 44 -15.19 0.33 10.99
C LYS A 44 -13.92 0.78 10.25
N LEU A 45 -14.04 1.01 8.95
CA LEU A 45 -12.97 1.59 8.14
C LEU A 45 -12.88 3.10 8.42
N GLY A 46 -11.73 3.56 8.88
CA GLY A 46 -11.46 4.97 9.12
C GLY A 46 -11.06 5.70 7.84
N ALA A 47 -10.40 6.84 7.99
CA ALA A 47 -9.97 7.65 6.86
C ALA A 47 -8.93 6.90 5.99
N PRO A 48 -8.86 7.19 4.67
CA PRO A 48 -7.73 6.73 3.87
C PRO A 48 -6.43 7.36 4.39
N VAL A 49 -5.40 6.53 4.51
CA VAL A 49 -4.04 6.92 4.87
C VAL A 49 -3.15 6.65 3.66
N LEU A 50 -2.39 7.66 3.26
CA LEU A 50 -1.31 7.47 2.31
C LEU A 50 -0.26 6.54 2.93
N CYS A 51 -0.03 5.45 2.24
CA CYS A 51 0.89 4.40 2.63
C CYS A 51 1.76 4.08 1.41
N ASP A 52 2.81 3.28 1.63
CA ASP A 52 3.74 2.87 0.57
C ASP A 52 4.48 4.05 -0.08
N PHE A 53 5.53 4.51 0.60
CA PHE A 53 6.42 5.56 0.12
C PHE A 53 7.61 4.99 -0.66
N GLY A 54 7.50 3.76 -1.19
CA GLY A 54 8.59 3.09 -1.92
C GLY A 54 9.03 3.83 -3.19
N SER A 55 8.13 4.60 -3.80
CA SER A 55 8.38 5.43 -4.98
C SER A 55 8.38 6.93 -4.69
N ALA A 56 8.37 7.34 -3.42
CA ALA A 56 8.33 8.76 -3.07
C ALA A 56 9.66 9.45 -3.38
N MET A 57 9.60 10.59 -4.08
CA MET A 57 10.78 11.37 -4.50
C MET A 57 10.76 12.80 -3.95
N LEU A 58 11.94 13.41 -3.84
CA LEU A 58 12.08 14.84 -3.50
C LEU A 58 11.64 15.68 -4.69
N GLY A 59 10.60 16.51 -4.57
CA GLY A 59 10.05 17.19 -5.75
C GLY A 59 10.77 18.46 -6.21
N ASP A 60 11.82 18.90 -5.51
CA ASP A 60 12.60 20.10 -5.89
C ASP A 60 13.77 19.81 -6.84
N VAL A 61 13.82 18.59 -7.39
CA VAL A 61 14.78 18.18 -8.42
C VAL A 61 14.05 17.70 -9.67
N GLU A 62 14.75 17.70 -10.80
CA GLU A 62 14.25 17.15 -12.04
C GLU A 62 14.28 15.61 -11.99
N HIS A 63 13.20 14.98 -12.44
CA HIS A 63 13.07 13.52 -12.49
C HIS A 63 12.74 13.04 -13.91
N LEU A 64 13.23 11.86 -14.26
CA LEU A 64 13.03 11.21 -15.56
C LEU A 64 12.68 9.72 -15.45
N GLU A 65 12.79 9.16 -14.26
CA GLU A 65 12.51 7.76 -13.96
C GLU A 65 11.01 7.44 -14.03
N ASP A 66 10.72 6.15 -14.25
CA ASP A 66 9.37 5.63 -14.13
C ASP A 66 9.00 5.47 -12.65
N VAL A 67 7.99 6.22 -12.22
CA VAL A 67 7.60 6.32 -10.80
C VAL A 67 6.13 5.93 -10.57
N GLN A 68 5.37 5.67 -11.63
CA GLN A 68 3.91 5.47 -11.56
C GLN A 68 3.49 4.11 -12.12
N PRO A 69 2.49 3.44 -11.51
CA PRO A 69 1.88 2.25 -12.09
C PRO A 69 1.25 2.56 -13.46
N ASP A 70 1.24 1.58 -14.36
CA ASP A 70 0.81 1.75 -15.76
C ASP A 70 -0.55 2.47 -15.93
N ILE A 71 -1.56 2.12 -15.12
CA ILE A 71 -2.91 2.69 -15.22
C ILE A 71 -3.02 4.12 -14.68
N TYR A 72 -2.04 4.56 -13.89
CA TYR A 72 -1.99 5.88 -13.27
C TYR A 72 -0.96 6.79 -13.93
N ARG A 73 -0.16 6.27 -14.87
CA ARG A 73 0.99 6.99 -15.44
C ARG A 73 0.55 8.26 -16.19
N ALA A 74 1.12 9.39 -15.79
CA ALA A 74 0.93 10.69 -16.39
C ALA A 74 1.62 10.77 -17.76
N PRO A 75 1.13 11.62 -18.68
CA PRO A 75 1.70 11.71 -20.03
C PRO A 75 3.18 12.11 -20.03
N GLU A 76 3.62 12.99 -19.12
CA GLU A 76 5.02 13.36 -18.98
C GLU A 76 5.92 12.17 -18.64
N VAL A 77 5.45 11.26 -17.78
CA VAL A 77 6.18 10.03 -17.42
C VAL A 77 6.20 9.05 -18.60
N ILE A 78 5.10 8.91 -19.35
CA ILE A 78 5.04 8.06 -20.56
C ILE A 78 6.00 8.53 -21.65
N LEU A 79 6.13 9.85 -21.80
CA LEU A 79 6.96 10.46 -22.85
C LEU A 79 8.43 10.60 -22.45
N GLU A 80 8.82 10.13 -21.25
CA GLU A 80 10.17 10.26 -20.71
C GLU A 80 10.67 11.72 -20.71
N VAL A 81 9.77 12.67 -20.45
CA VAL A 81 10.11 14.08 -20.28
C VAL A 81 10.13 14.44 -18.79
N PRO A 82 10.88 15.49 -18.41
CA PRO A 82 10.93 15.93 -17.02
C PRO A 82 9.57 16.10 -16.36
N TRP A 83 9.44 15.59 -15.13
CA TRP A 83 8.21 15.63 -14.36
C TRP A 83 8.41 16.13 -12.92
N TRP A 84 7.31 16.58 -12.30
CA TRP A 84 7.27 17.16 -10.94
C TRP A 84 5.95 16.77 -10.25
N TYR A 85 5.59 17.46 -9.16
CA TYR A 85 4.36 17.28 -8.38
C TYR A 85 3.04 17.18 -9.19
N SER A 86 3.00 17.62 -10.45
CA SER A 86 1.81 17.50 -11.32
C SER A 86 1.38 16.05 -11.53
N ILE A 87 2.33 15.11 -11.52
CA ILE A 87 2.03 13.70 -11.76
C ILE A 87 1.17 13.10 -10.65
N ASP A 88 1.27 13.61 -9.42
CA ASP A 88 0.45 13.18 -8.29
C ASP A 88 -1.00 13.67 -8.45
N ILE A 89 -1.18 14.88 -9.00
CA ILE A 89 -2.51 15.43 -9.30
C ILE A 89 -3.18 14.62 -10.42
N TRP A 90 -2.42 14.20 -11.42
CA TRP A 90 -2.89 13.26 -12.44
C TRP A 90 -3.34 11.94 -11.82
N ASN A 91 -2.55 11.36 -10.89
CA ASN A 91 -2.93 10.13 -10.18
C ASN A 91 -4.25 10.28 -9.43
N VAL A 92 -4.43 11.38 -8.70
CA VAL A 92 -5.70 11.67 -8.00
C VAL A 92 -6.86 11.76 -9.00
N GLY A 93 -6.65 12.40 -10.15
CA GLY A 93 -7.64 12.46 -11.23
C GLY A 93 -8.07 11.08 -11.73
N CYS A 94 -7.12 10.19 -11.98
CA CYS A 94 -7.39 8.80 -12.36
C CYS A 94 -8.03 7.95 -11.24
N MET A 95 -7.79 8.28 -9.97
CA MET A 95 -8.40 7.55 -8.85
C MET A 95 -9.90 7.85 -8.69
N VAL A 96 -10.33 9.07 -9.05
CA VAL A 96 -11.73 9.53 -8.88
C VAL A 96 -12.53 9.51 -10.18
N SER A 97 -11.94 9.07 -11.30
CA SER A 97 -12.58 8.97 -12.61
C SER A 97 -13.55 7.80 -12.75
#